data_AF-A0A8H9LBG1-F1
#
_entry.id   AF-A0A8H9LBG1-F1
#
_cell.length_a   1.000
_cell.length_b   1.000
_cell.length_c   1.000
_cell.angle_alpha   90.00
_cell.angle_beta   90.00
_cell.angle_gamma   90.00
#
_symmetry.space_group_name_H-M   'P 1'
#
loop_
_entity.id
_entity.type
_entity.pdbx_description
1 polymer ?
#
loop_
_entity_poly.entity_id
_entity_poly.type
_entity_poly.pdbx_seq_one_letter_code
_entity_poly.pdbx_strand_id
1 'polypeptide(L)'
;MERLDGVPLATGQAGLGPAEREEAARAVLQALLEQILLNGVFHADPHPGNIMLLSGGGVALLDYGSVGRLDGALRAALQRLLAALDLADPAGVGDALLELVPRPDEIDERELEREIGRFMARHLVPGIVPDSRMFADLFRLVFAHKLSVPPEVAAVFRALGTIEGTLTGLAPGFDIVKEAREFAGRRLSPPGGREEIRTAVAQEAVRLLPLLRRLPRSVDRIVGAAESGRFSVNVRLFADARDRRHMTGLLHQALLTVLAATAGIMAVLLLDSERGPRVTPTVTLYQLIGYNLLVVSAVLALRLLVAIFRERREE
;
A
#
# COMPACT_ATOMS: atom_id res chain seq x y z
N MET A 1 12.54 -18.37 41.03
CA MET A 1 11.95 -19.26 40.01
C MET A 1 11.42 -20.48 40.71
N GLU A 2 10.25 -20.95 40.28
CA GLU A 2 9.72 -22.27 40.69
C GLU A 2 10.45 -23.36 39.88
N ARG A 3 10.67 -24.52 40.49
CA ARG A 3 11.21 -25.67 39.76
C ARG A 3 10.08 -26.30 38.97
N LEU A 4 10.27 -26.42 37.66
CA LEU A 4 9.29 -27.00 36.76
C LEU A 4 9.73 -28.43 36.39
N ASP A 5 8.79 -29.36 36.38
CA ASP A 5 9.02 -30.74 35.95
C ASP A 5 8.69 -30.88 34.46
N GLY A 6 9.71 -31.18 33.67
CA GLY A 6 9.59 -31.32 32.23
C GLY A 6 10.90 -31.74 31.56
N VAL A 7 10.85 -31.85 30.24
CA VAL A 7 12.00 -32.24 29.41
C VAL A 7 12.42 -31.06 28.54
N PRO A 8 13.68 -30.60 28.61
CA PRO A 8 14.18 -29.53 27.75
C PRO A 8 14.05 -29.91 26.28
N LEU A 9 13.59 -28.98 25.44
CA LEU A 9 13.32 -29.27 24.04
C LEU A 9 14.61 -29.59 23.25
N ALA A 10 15.74 -29.04 23.68
CA ALA A 10 17.06 -29.31 23.09
C ALA A 10 17.54 -30.76 23.26
N THR A 11 17.14 -31.45 24.33
CA THR A 11 17.63 -32.81 24.65
C THR A 11 16.52 -33.87 24.70
N GLY A 12 15.26 -33.45 24.82
CA GLY A 12 14.11 -34.30 25.09
C GLY A 12 13.49 -35.03 23.91
N GLN A 13 13.99 -34.82 22.69
CA GLN A 13 13.36 -35.38 21.49
C GLN A 13 13.57 -36.89 21.39
N ALA A 14 14.67 -37.43 21.92
CA ALA A 14 15.11 -38.80 21.71
C ALA A 14 14.13 -39.88 22.26
N GLY A 15 13.24 -39.51 23.18
CA GLY A 15 12.25 -40.43 23.78
C GLY A 15 10.82 -40.25 23.27
N LEU A 16 10.52 -39.21 22.49
CA LEU A 16 9.15 -38.91 22.03
C LEU A 16 8.84 -39.61 20.71
N GLY A 17 7.66 -40.22 20.63
CA GLY A 17 7.12 -40.76 19.39
C GLY A 17 6.76 -39.66 18.37
N PRO A 18 6.52 -40.00 17.09
CA PRO A 18 6.21 -39.01 16.06
C PRO A 18 5.00 -38.12 16.38
N ALA A 19 3.92 -38.71 16.91
CA ALA A 19 2.71 -37.97 17.27
C ALA A 19 2.93 -37.00 18.45
N GLU A 20 3.68 -37.41 19.47
CA GLU A 20 4.00 -36.58 20.63
C GLU A 20 4.90 -35.40 20.23
N ARG A 21 5.83 -35.62 19.28
CA ARG A 21 6.66 -34.55 18.71
C ARG A 21 5.83 -33.54 17.95
N GLU A 22 4.85 -33.98 17.18
CA GLU A 22 3.94 -33.10 16.45
C GLU A 22 3.04 -32.29 17.40
N GLU A 23 2.53 -32.91 18.46
CA GLU A 23 1.77 -32.22 19.50
C GLU A 23 2.62 -31.19 20.26
N ALA A 24 3.86 -31.55 20.59
CA ALA A 24 4.81 -30.61 21.19
C ALA A 24 5.13 -29.43 20.25
N ALA A 25 5.34 -29.69 18.96
CA ALA A 25 5.56 -28.65 17.95
C ALA A 25 4.36 -27.68 17.88
N ARG A 26 3.15 -28.24 17.87
CA ARG A 26 1.89 -27.48 17.90
C ARG A 26 1.79 -26.63 19.17
N ALA A 27 2.05 -27.20 20.35
CA ALA A 27 1.98 -26.48 21.61
C ALA A 27 2.98 -25.32 21.67
N VAL A 28 4.21 -25.54 21.19
CA VAL A 28 5.26 -24.50 21.13
C VAL A 28 4.86 -23.36 20.19
N LEU A 29 4.38 -23.67 18.97
CA LEU A 29 3.93 -22.65 18.04
C LEU A 29 2.73 -21.87 18.58
N GLN A 30 1.73 -22.55 19.16
CA GLN A 30 0.55 -21.90 19.72
C GLN A 30 0.90 -20.97 20.88
N ALA A 31 1.84 -21.37 21.75
CA ALA A 31 2.31 -20.51 22.83
C ALA A 31 2.93 -19.20 22.30
N LEU A 32 3.76 -19.28 21.25
CA LEU A 32 4.34 -18.09 20.62
C LEU A 32 3.29 -17.21 19.94
N LEU A 33 2.35 -17.82 19.20
CA LEU A 33 1.26 -17.08 18.54
C LEU A 33 0.35 -16.39 19.54
N GLU A 34 0.03 -17.03 20.67
CA GLU A 34 -0.74 -16.43 21.76
C GLU A 34 0.00 -15.23 22.38
N GLN A 35 1.30 -15.35 22.63
CA GLN A 35 2.13 -14.25 23.11
C GLN A 35 2.13 -13.05 22.18
N ILE A 36 2.28 -13.27 20.86
CA ILE A 36 2.35 -12.22 19.85
C ILE A 36 0.97 -11.60 19.62
N LEU A 37 -0.03 -12.43 19.32
CA LEU A 37 -1.32 -12.00 18.76
C LEU A 37 -2.35 -11.68 19.82
N LEU A 38 -2.27 -12.27 21.01
CA LEU A 38 -3.23 -12.03 22.10
C LEU A 38 -2.62 -11.17 23.19
N ASN A 39 -1.40 -11.48 23.66
CA ASN A 39 -0.82 -10.78 24.82
C ASN A 39 -0.04 -9.51 24.43
N GLY A 40 0.56 -9.48 23.24
CA GLY A 40 1.44 -8.38 22.81
C GLY A 40 2.77 -8.34 23.56
N VAL A 41 3.11 -9.39 24.31
CA VAL A 41 4.41 -9.58 24.98
C VAL A 41 4.87 -10.99 24.66
N PHE A 42 6.03 -11.10 24.03
CA PHE A 42 6.50 -12.36 23.46
C PHE A 42 7.99 -12.59 23.66
N HIS A 43 8.39 -13.85 23.69
CA HIS A 43 9.78 -14.22 23.72
C HIS A 43 10.40 -14.00 22.34
N ALA A 44 11.34 -13.06 22.22
CA ALA A 44 11.89 -12.62 20.94
C ALA A 44 12.97 -13.55 20.37
N ASP A 45 13.46 -14.51 21.17
CA ASP A 45 14.42 -15.55 20.75
C ASP A 45 14.10 -16.94 21.34
N PRO A 46 12.99 -17.59 20.93
CA PRO A 46 12.50 -18.83 21.54
C PRO A 46 13.32 -20.04 21.05
N HIS A 47 14.63 -20.06 21.32
CA HIS A 47 15.50 -21.14 20.90
C HIS A 47 15.24 -22.43 21.72
N PRO A 48 15.59 -23.63 21.21
CA PRO A 48 15.24 -24.90 21.85
C PRO A 48 15.75 -25.04 23.29
N GLY A 49 16.91 -24.43 23.61
CA GLY A 49 17.46 -24.41 24.97
C GLY A 49 16.65 -23.61 26.00
N ASN A 50 15.76 -22.70 25.58
CA ASN A 50 14.93 -21.88 26.46
C ASN A 50 13.51 -22.43 26.60
N ILE A 51 13.22 -23.56 25.94
CA ILE A 51 11.91 -24.18 25.90
C ILE A 51 11.97 -25.54 26.61
N MET A 52 10.99 -25.78 27.46
CA MET A 52 10.79 -27.06 28.13
C MET A 52 9.37 -27.55 27.94
N LEU A 53 9.23 -28.84 27.60
CA LEU A 53 7.95 -29.52 27.52
C LEU A 53 7.61 -30.06 28.90
N LEU A 54 6.49 -29.61 29.46
CA LEU A 54 6.02 -30.05 30.76
C LEU A 54 5.33 -31.41 30.64
N SER A 55 5.41 -32.23 31.69
CA SER A 55 4.80 -33.57 31.73
C SER A 55 3.27 -33.57 31.52
N GLY A 56 2.61 -32.41 31.69
CA GLY A 56 1.18 -32.21 31.43
C GLY A 56 0.85 -31.69 30.03
N GLY A 57 1.79 -31.72 29.07
CA GLY A 57 1.58 -31.24 27.69
C GLY A 57 1.70 -29.71 27.52
N GLY A 58 2.09 -28.99 28.57
CA GLY A 58 2.33 -27.55 28.53
C GLY A 58 3.74 -27.19 28.06
N VAL A 59 3.94 -25.91 27.73
CA VAL A 59 5.25 -25.36 27.34
C VAL A 59 5.70 -24.35 28.39
N ALA A 60 6.93 -24.49 28.87
CA ALA A 60 7.57 -23.56 29.78
C ALA A 60 8.74 -22.83 29.09
N LEU A 61 8.83 -21.53 29.34
CA LEU A 61 9.97 -20.69 28.95
C LEU A 61 10.90 -20.50 30.15
N LEU A 62 12.18 -20.84 29.95
CA LEU A 62 13.18 -20.86 31.01
C LEU A 62 13.91 -19.53 31.16
N ASP A 63 14.16 -18.85 30.04
CA ASP A 63 14.82 -17.56 29.99
C ASP A 63 13.85 -16.49 29.48
N TYR A 64 14.05 -15.26 29.94
CA TYR A 64 13.32 -14.07 29.50
C TYR A 64 14.29 -12.92 29.16
N GLY A 65 15.55 -13.24 28.81
CA GLY A 65 16.58 -12.26 28.43
C GLY A 65 16.28 -11.49 27.15
N SER A 66 15.39 -12.00 26.29
CA SER A 66 14.97 -11.36 25.04
C SER A 66 13.45 -11.36 24.93
N VAL A 67 12.83 -10.23 25.28
CA VAL A 67 11.36 -10.05 25.26
C VAL A 67 10.99 -8.88 24.36
N GLY A 68 10.07 -9.13 23.43
CA GLY A 68 9.46 -8.13 22.58
C GLY A 68 8.11 -7.65 23.12
N ARG A 69 7.73 -6.41 22.77
CA ARG A 69 6.43 -5.83 23.11
C ARG A 69 5.81 -5.22 21.85
N LEU A 70 4.51 -5.44 21.69
CA LEU A 70 3.70 -4.89 20.62
C LEU A 70 2.60 -4.04 21.23
N ASP A 71 2.36 -2.88 20.63
CA ASP A 71 1.18 -2.11 20.96
C ASP A 71 -0.08 -2.72 20.34
N GLY A 72 -1.24 -2.17 20.70
CA GLY A 72 -2.51 -2.66 20.19
C GLY A 72 -2.66 -2.52 18.67
N ALA A 73 -2.01 -1.53 18.06
CA ALA A 73 -2.09 -1.26 16.63
C ALA A 73 -1.30 -2.28 15.82
N LEU A 74 -0.03 -2.51 16.16
CA LEU A 74 0.82 -3.53 15.55
C LEU A 74 0.23 -4.92 15.73
N ARG A 75 -0.31 -5.23 16.92
CA ARG A 75 -0.98 -6.51 17.18
C ARG A 75 -2.20 -6.69 16.27
N ALA A 76 -3.05 -5.67 16.14
CA ALA A 76 -4.22 -5.72 15.25
C ALA A 76 -3.83 -5.83 13.76
N ALA A 77 -2.71 -5.23 13.36
CA ALA A 77 -2.18 -5.37 11.99
C ALA A 77 -1.65 -6.79 11.73
N LEU A 78 -0.93 -7.40 12.69
CA LEU A 78 -0.48 -8.80 12.60
C LEU A 78 -1.65 -9.79 12.54
N GLN A 79 -2.71 -9.55 13.32
CA GLN A 79 -3.94 -10.36 13.26
C GLN A 79 -4.61 -10.27 11.88
N ARG A 80 -4.69 -9.07 11.30
CA ARG A 80 -5.23 -8.85 9.95
C ARG A 80 -4.36 -9.49 8.86
N LEU A 81 -3.04 -9.44 9.03
CA LEU A 81 -2.10 -10.12 8.14
C LEU A 81 -2.37 -11.63 8.09
N LEU A 82 -2.54 -12.28 9.24
CA LEU A 82 -2.87 -13.70 9.31
C LEU A 82 -4.24 -14.03 8.72
N ALA A 83 -5.25 -13.18 8.96
CA ALA A 83 -6.58 -13.35 8.39
C ALA A 83 -6.58 -13.22 6.85
N ALA A 84 -5.84 -12.25 6.31
CA ALA A 84 -5.73 -12.07 4.86
C ALA A 84 -4.94 -13.21 4.20
N LEU A 85 -3.90 -13.73 4.88
CA LEU A 85 -3.23 -14.95 4.45
C LEU A 85 -4.22 -16.12 4.40
N ASP A 86 -5.06 -16.28 5.44
CA ASP A 86 -6.07 -17.33 5.52
C ASP A 86 -7.03 -17.31 4.32
N LEU A 87 -7.57 -16.13 4.01
CA LEU A 87 -8.47 -15.87 2.88
C LEU A 87 -7.81 -15.93 1.50
N ALA A 88 -6.48 -16.16 1.45
CA ALA A 88 -5.70 -16.10 0.23
C ALA A 88 -5.88 -14.77 -0.53
N ASP A 89 -5.94 -13.65 0.20
CA ASP A 89 -6.19 -12.31 -0.29
C ASP A 89 -4.89 -11.48 -0.37
N PRO A 90 -4.25 -11.34 -1.55
CA PRO A 90 -3.00 -10.61 -1.69
C PRO A 90 -3.14 -9.11 -1.40
N ALA A 91 -4.30 -8.52 -1.70
CA ALA A 91 -4.56 -7.11 -1.43
C ALA A 91 -4.65 -6.86 0.07
N GLY A 92 -5.42 -7.69 0.79
CA GLY A 92 -5.50 -7.63 2.25
C GLY A 92 -4.15 -7.88 2.95
N VAL A 93 -3.30 -8.75 2.40
CA VAL A 93 -1.94 -8.96 2.90
C VAL A 93 -1.08 -7.71 2.67
N GLY A 94 -1.19 -7.07 1.51
CA GLY A 94 -0.52 -5.80 1.21
C GLY A 94 -0.91 -4.69 2.17
N ASP A 95 -2.21 -4.49 2.37
CA ASP A 95 -2.76 -3.49 3.31
C ASP A 95 -2.25 -3.72 4.72
N ALA A 96 -2.31 -4.97 5.22
CA ALA A 96 -1.84 -5.31 6.56
C ALA A 96 -0.32 -5.11 6.71
N LEU A 97 0.48 -5.43 5.70
CA LEU A 97 1.92 -5.17 5.70
C LEU A 97 2.22 -3.66 5.76
N LEU A 98 1.49 -2.84 5.01
CA LEU A 98 1.63 -1.38 5.01
C LEU A 98 1.19 -0.72 6.32
N GLU A 99 0.43 -1.43 7.17
CA GLU A 99 0.12 -0.99 8.53
C GLU A 99 1.20 -1.36 9.55
N LEU A 100 2.01 -2.39 9.27
CA LEU A 100 3.11 -2.82 10.15
C LEU A 100 4.36 -1.97 10.01
N VAL A 101 4.46 -1.18 8.94
CA VAL A 101 5.61 -0.34 8.63
C VAL A 101 5.20 1.12 8.49
N PRO A 102 6.10 2.07 8.75
CA PRO A 102 5.88 3.46 8.36
C PRO A 102 5.66 3.48 6.84
N ARG A 103 4.53 4.07 6.41
CA ARG A 103 4.20 4.17 4.99
C ARG A 103 5.28 4.95 4.24
N PRO A 104 5.92 4.36 3.22
CA PRO A 104 6.84 5.10 2.35
C PRO A 104 6.09 6.17 1.55
N ASP A 105 6.78 7.27 1.21
CA ASP A 105 6.18 8.38 0.45
C ASP A 105 5.81 7.99 -0.99
N GLU A 106 6.52 7.02 -1.57
CA GLU A 106 6.27 6.48 -2.91
C GLU A 106 6.33 4.95 -2.87
N ILE A 107 5.16 4.29 -2.86
CA ILE A 107 5.03 2.85 -3.09
C ILE A 107 4.11 2.59 -4.28
N ASP A 108 4.53 1.70 -5.19
CA ASP A 108 3.64 1.11 -6.18
C ASP A 108 2.88 -0.06 -5.51
N GLU A 109 1.70 0.26 -4.96
CA GLU A 109 0.84 -0.73 -4.29
C GLU A 109 0.46 -1.89 -5.22
N ARG A 110 0.30 -1.64 -6.52
CA ARG A 110 -0.04 -2.68 -7.50
C ARG A 110 1.13 -3.62 -7.73
N GLU A 111 2.35 -3.09 -7.74
CA GLU A 111 3.54 -3.93 -7.82
C GLU A 111 3.71 -4.80 -6.58
N LEU A 112 3.56 -4.20 -5.40
CA LEU A 112 3.59 -4.91 -4.12
C LEU A 112 2.55 -6.04 -4.09
N GLU A 113 1.30 -5.75 -4.44
CA GLU A 113 0.22 -6.74 -4.50
C GLU A 113 0.55 -7.90 -5.46
N ARG A 114 1.08 -7.60 -6.66
CA ARG A 114 1.50 -8.64 -7.62
C ARG A 114 2.64 -9.51 -7.09
N GLU A 115 3.57 -8.94 -6.33
CA GLU A 115 4.66 -9.71 -5.73
C GLU A 115 4.20 -10.57 -4.55
N ILE A 116 3.30 -10.03 -3.72
CA ILE A 116 2.64 -10.78 -2.66
C ILE A 116 1.86 -11.96 -3.27
N GLY A 117 1.06 -11.73 -4.32
CA GLY A 117 0.35 -12.81 -5.01
C GLY A 117 1.29 -13.91 -5.52
N ARG A 118 2.44 -13.52 -6.09
CA ARG A 118 3.49 -14.47 -6.51
C ARG A 118 4.16 -15.20 -5.35
N PHE A 119 4.32 -14.55 -4.19
CA PHE A 119 4.81 -15.17 -2.97
C PHE A 119 3.81 -16.21 -2.44
N MET A 120 2.53 -15.83 -2.34
CA MET A 120 1.46 -16.69 -1.86
C MET A 120 1.29 -17.92 -2.76
N ALA A 121 1.29 -17.75 -4.08
CA ALA A 121 1.20 -18.86 -5.03
C ALA A 121 2.40 -19.84 -4.98
N ARG A 122 3.54 -19.44 -4.42
CA ARG A 122 4.72 -20.30 -4.27
C ARG A 122 4.75 -21.06 -2.95
N HIS A 123 4.30 -20.41 -1.87
CA HIS A 123 4.53 -20.90 -0.50
C HIS A 123 3.26 -21.28 0.27
N LEU A 124 2.07 -20.89 -0.20
CA LEU A 124 0.80 -21.09 0.50
C LEU A 124 -0.18 -21.99 -0.25
N VAL A 125 0.27 -22.67 -1.31
CA VAL A 125 -0.56 -23.62 -2.04
C VAL A 125 -0.75 -24.90 -1.22
N PRO A 126 -1.99 -25.41 -1.07
CA PRO A 126 -2.25 -26.64 -0.32
C PRO A 126 -1.38 -27.81 -0.80
N GLY A 127 -0.66 -28.43 0.13
CA GLY A 127 0.22 -29.58 -0.14
C GLY A 127 1.70 -29.23 -0.38
N ILE A 128 2.06 -27.95 -0.44
CA ILE A 128 3.45 -27.50 -0.35
C ILE A 128 3.75 -27.22 1.12
N VAL A 129 4.66 -28.00 1.72
CA VAL A 129 5.18 -27.68 3.06
C VAL A 129 6.03 -26.41 2.91
N PRO A 130 5.67 -25.31 3.59
CA PRO A 130 6.47 -24.10 3.55
C PRO A 130 7.85 -24.40 4.15
N ASP A 131 8.89 -24.33 3.32
CA ASP A 131 10.28 -24.50 3.74
C ASP A 131 10.78 -23.18 4.36
N SER A 132 11.86 -23.24 5.12
CA SER A 132 12.70 -22.12 5.62
C SER A 132 12.91 -20.98 4.60
N ARG A 133 12.86 -21.30 3.30
CA ARG A 133 12.91 -20.36 2.17
C ARG A 133 11.76 -19.36 2.13
N MET A 134 10.58 -19.69 2.67
CA MET A 134 9.43 -18.79 2.73
C MET A 134 9.75 -17.53 3.53
N PHE A 135 10.36 -17.68 4.71
CA PHE A 135 10.75 -16.53 5.53
C PHE A 135 11.80 -15.67 4.83
N ALA A 136 12.79 -16.30 4.19
CA ALA A 136 13.81 -15.58 3.41
C ALA A 136 13.20 -14.79 2.23
N ASP A 137 12.23 -15.38 1.52
CA ASP A 137 11.52 -14.73 0.43
C ASP A 137 10.63 -13.58 0.91
N LEU A 138 9.98 -13.71 2.07
CA LEU A 138 9.23 -12.64 2.70
C LEU A 138 10.15 -11.46 3.07
N PHE A 139 11.30 -11.73 3.69
CA PHE A 139 12.28 -10.70 3.97
C PHE A 139 12.75 -10.01 2.69
N ARG A 140 13.04 -10.75 1.63
CA ARG A 140 13.42 -10.17 0.32
C ARG A 140 12.35 -9.24 -0.23
N LEU A 141 11.08 -9.61 -0.13
CA LEU A 141 9.95 -8.78 -0.56
C LEU A 141 9.92 -7.47 0.23
N VAL A 142 10.01 -7.55 1.56
CA VAL A 142 10.03 -6.38 2.44
C VAL A 142 11.22 -5.44 2.12
N PHE A 143 12.40 -6.00 1.89
CA PHE A 143 13.60 -5.22 1.53
C PHE A 143 13.52 -4.63 0.11
N ALA A 144 12.98 -5.36 -0.86
CA ALA A 144 12.85 -4.90 -2.25
C ALA A 144 11.94 -3.66 -2.36
N HIS A 145 10.86 -3.64 -1.57
CA HIS A 145 9.92 -2.52 -1.47
C HIS A 145 10.36 -1.41 -0.50
N LYS A 146 11.61 -1.47 0.00
CA LYS A 146 12.19 -0.48 0.94
C LYS A 146 11.30 -0.22 2.16
N LEU A 147 10.54 -1.22 2.58
CA LEU A 147 9.68 -1.10 3.75
C LEU A 147 10.57 -0.99 4.99
N SER A 148 10.43 0.11 5.73
CA SER A 148 11.16 0.28 6.98
C SER A 148 10.49 -0.56 8.06
N VAL A 149 11.08 -1.68 8.44
CA VAL A 149 10.50 -2.58 9.45
C VAL A 149 10.81 -2.02 10.85
N PRO A 150 9.79 -1.72 11.69
CA PRO A 150 10.02 -1.33 13.07
C PRO A 150 10.78 -2.43 13.84
N PRO A 151 11.62 -2.08 14.84
CA PRO A 151 12.36 -3.06 15.63
C PRO A 151 11.50 -4.15 16.27
N GLU A 152 10.28 -3.80 16.69
CA GLU A 152 9.32 -4.68 17.32
C GLU A 152 8.80 -5.73 16.34
N VAL A 153 8.50 -5.31 15.10
CA VAL A 153 8.07 -6.20 14.02
C VAL A 153 9.23 -7.08 13.55
N ALA A 154 10.44 -6.53 13.47
CA ALA A 154 11.63 -7.32 13.19
C ALA A 154 11.88 -8.39 14.26
N ALA A 155 11.63 -8.08 15.54
CA ALA A 155 11.73 -9.04 16.63
C ALA A 155 10.70 -10.17 16.50
N VAL A 156 9.48 -9.89 16.04
CA VAL A 156 8.47 -10.92 15.72
C VAL A 156 8.98 -11.86 14.63
N PHE A 157 9.46 -11.32 13.51
CA PHE A 157 9.97 -12.16 12.43
C PHE A 157 11.18 -12.99 12.84
N ARG A 158 12.08 -12.46 13.68
CA ARG A 158 13.18 -13.26 14.26
C ARG A 158 12.66 -14.39 15.12
N ALA A 159 11.70 -14.13 16.00
CA ALA A 159 11.12 -15.17 16.86
C ALA A 159 10.48 -16.29 16.03
N LEU A 160 9.74 -15.94 14.97
CA LEU A 160 9.17 -16.90 14.02
C LEU A 160 10.24 -17.68 13.23
N GLY A 161 11.35 -17.03 12.86
CA GLY A 161 12.48 -17.71 12.22
C GLY A 161 13.20 -18.68 13.15
N THR A 162 13.46 -18.28 14.39
CA THR A 162 14.09 -19.16 15.40
C THR A 162 13.21 -20.36 15.73
N ILE A 163 11.89 -20.15 15.84
CA ILE A 163 10.97 -21.26 16.12
C ILE A 163 10.85 -22.19 14.92
N GLU A 164 10.87 -21.70 13.68
CA GLU A 164 10.83 -22.56 12.49
C GLU A 164 11.96 -23.59 12.51
N GLY A 165 13.21 -23.16 12.71
CA GLY A 165 14.33 -24.10 12.79
C GLY A 165 14.19 -25.10 13.95
N THR A 166 13.56 -24.68 15.05
CA THR A 166 13.27 -25.54 16.21
C THR A 166 12.19 -26.58 15.88
N LEU A 167 11.11 -26.17 15.23
CA LEU A 167 9.97 -27.01 14.88
C LEU A 167 10.34 -28.02 13.79
N THR A 168 11.13 -27.60 12.80
CA THR A 168 11.64 -28.47 11.73
C THR A 168 12.53 -29.59 12.28
N GLY A 169 13.32 -29.31 13.34
CA GLY A 169 14.08 -30.34 14.04
C GLY A 169 13.22 -31.29 14.89
N LEU A 170 12.17 -30.75 15.52
CA LEU A 170 11.28 -31.49 16.42
C LEU A 170 10.33 -32.44 15.65
N ALA A 171 9.63 -31.91 14.65
CA ALA A 171 8.61 -32.61 13.86
C ALA A 171 8.84 -32.31 12.36
N PRO A 172 9.62 -33.16 11.66
CA PRO A 172 9.85 -32.99 10.22
C PRO A 172 8.54 -33.01 9.43
N GLY A 173 8.32 -32.00 8.58
CA GLY A 173 7.08 -31.86 7.80
C GLY A 173 5.94 -31.14 8.53
N PHE A 174 6.19 -30.59 9.72
CA PHE A 174 5.22 -29.78 10.44
C PHE A 174 4.86 -28.50 9.67
N ASP A 175 3.58 -28.32 9.37
CA ASP A 175 3.09 -27.18 8.59
C ASP A 175 2.76 -25.99 9.51
N ILE A 176 3.75 -25.12 9.70
CA ILE A 176 3.64 -23.90 10.52
C ILE A 176 2.53 -22.98 10.00
N VAL A 177 2.39 -22.86 8.68
CA VAL A 177 1.41 -21.95 8.06
C VAL A 177 0.00 -22.45 8.33
N LYS A 178 -0.25 -23.75 8.13
CA LYS A 178 -1.54 -24.37 8.44
C LYS A 178 -1.90 -24.19 9.91
N GLU A 179 -0.96 -24.44 10.82
CA GLU A 179 -1.24 -24.29 12.25
C GLU A 179 -1.47 -22.83 12.66
N ALA A 180 -0.75 -21.87 12.07
CA ALA A 180 -1.00 -20.45 12.30
C ALA A 180 -2.40 -20.03 11.82
N ARG A 181 -2.86 -20.56 10.67
CA ARG A 181 -4.23 -20.36 10.16
C ARG A 181 -5.27 -20.95 11.08
N GLU A 182 -5.09 -22.21 11.50
CA GLU A 182 -6.01 -22.87 12.43
C GLU A 182 -6.06 -22.16 13.80
N PHE A 183 -4.93 -21.64 14.28
CA PHE A 183 -4.89 -20.83 15.50
C PHE A 183 -5.68 -19.53 15.31
N ALA A 184 -5.44 -18.79 14.22
CA ALA A 184 -6.16 -17.57 13.91
C ALA A 184 -7.68 -17.83 13.79
N GLY A 185 -8.09 -18.86 13.05
CA GLY A 185 -9.50 -19.23 12.91
C GLY A 185 -10.18 -19.62 14.22
N ARG A 186 -9.46 -20.22 15.17
CA ARG A 186 -10.00 -20.61 16.49
C ARG A 186 -9.99 -19.51 17.53
N ARG A 187 -8.95 -18.66 17.54
CA ARG A 187 -8.67 -17.71 18.64
C ARG A 187 -8.85 -16.25 18.26
N LEU A 188 -8.79 -15.91 16.97
CA LEU A 188 -8.94 -14.54 16.46
C LEU A 188 -10.28 -14.31 15.75
N SER A 189 -10.95 -15.38 15.30
CA SER A 189 -12.37 -15.26 14.94
C SER A 189 -13.12 -14.71 16.14
N PRO A 190 -13.90 -13.63 15.99
CA PRO A 190 -14.69 -13.13 17.10
C PRO A 190 -15.55 -14.28 17.62
N PRO A 191 -15.57 -14.56 18.93
CA PRO A 191 -16.70 -15.29 19.48
C PRO A 191 -17.94 -14.54 18.98
N GLY A 192 -18.94 -15.24 18.45
CA GLY A 192 -20.17 -14.64 17.94
C GLY A 192 -21.02 -13.93 19.00
N GLY A 193 -20.41 -13.37 20.04
CA GLY A 193 -21.01 -12.53 21.05
C GLY A 193 -21.45 -11.21 20.43
N ARG A 194 -22.76 -10.98 20.45
CA ARG A 194 -23.42 -9.72 20.04
C ARG A 194 -22.81 -8.47 20.69
N GLU A 195 -22.19 -8.62 21.86
CA GLU A 195 -21.55 -7.55 22.62
C GLU A 195 -20.30 -6.99 21.92
N GLU A 196 -19.41 -7.84 21.41
CA GLU A 196 -18.14 -7.40 20.80
C GLU A 196 -18.30 -6.92 19.36
N ILE A 197 -19.25 -7.48 18.61
CA ILE A 197 -19.66 -6.93 17.31
C ILE A 197 -20.18 -5.50 17.49
N ARG A 198 -20.96 -5.24 18.56
CA ARG A 198 -21.38 -3.88 18.90
C ARG A 198 -20.18 -3.00 19.21
N THR A 199 -19.19 -3.50 19.94
CA THR A 199 -17.97 -2.72 20.25
C THR A 199 -17.13 -2.43 19.01
N ALA A 200 -16.96 -3.39 18.10
CA ALA A 200 -16.24 -3.21 16.84
C ALA A 200 -16.97 -2.24 15.90
N VAL A 201 -18.29 -2.39 15.76
CA VAL A 201 -19.14 -1.45 15.01
C VAL A 201 -19.13 -0.07 15.66
N ALA A 202 -19.15 0.01 16.98
CA ALA A 202 -19.07 1.29 17.70
C ALA A 202 -17.71 1.96 17.50
N GLN A 203 -16.61 1.20 17.55
CA GLN A 203 -15.26 1.73 17.30
C GLN A 203 -15.11 2.21 15.85
N GLU A 204 -15.63 1.46 14.89
CA GLU A 204 -15.62 1.87 13.48
C GLU A 204 -16.53 3.08 13.25
N ALA A 205 -17.72 3.11 13.86
CA ALA A 205 -18.60 4.29 13.83
C ALA A 205 -17.94 5.53 14.46
N VAL A 206 -17.17 5.36 15.54
CA VAL A 206 -16.38 6.44 16.18
C VAL A 206 -15.22 6.89 15.27
N ARG A 207 -14.61 6.00 14.49
CA ARG A 207 -13.59 6.34 13.47
C ARG A 207 -14.20 7.06 12.25
N LEU A 208 -15.44 6.75 11.90
CA LEU A 208 -16.20 7.39 10.82
C LEU A 208 -16.87 8.71 11.26
N LEU A 209 -17.09 8.91 12.57
CA LEU A 209 -17.74 10.11 13.13
C LEU A 209 -17.04 11.43 12.74
N PRO A 210 -15.69 11.55 12.74
CA PRO A 210 -14.99 12.74 12.28
C PRO A 210 -15.17 13.01 10.79
N LEU A 211 -15.35 11.98 9.97
CA LEU A 211 -15.61 12.11 8.53
C LEU A 211 -17.05 12.62 8.28
N LEU A 212 -18.02 12.06 9.01
CA LEU A 212 -19.41 12.53 9.02
C LEU A 212 -19.56 13.95 9.58
N ARG A 213 -18.78 14.31 10.61
CA ARG A 213 -18.75 15.69 11.16
C ARG A 213 -18.05 16.70 10.24
N ARG A 214 -17.33 16.26 9.21
CA ARG A 214 -16.73 17.14 8.18
C ARG A 214 -17.66 17.38 6.99
N LEU A 215 -18.71 16.56 6.81
CA LEU A 215 -19.75 16.74 5.79
C LEU A 215 -20.62 18.01 5.89
N PRO A 216 -20.93 18.61 7.07
CA PRO A 216 -21.88 19.73 7.14
C PRO A 216 -21.43 20.95 6.33
N ARG A 217 -20.12 21.20 6.23
CA ARG A 217 -19.60 22.35 5.48
C ARG A 217 -19.64 22.17 3.97
N SER A 218 -19.80 20.94 3.48
CA SER A 218 -19.90 20.64 2.05
C SER A 218 -21.34 20.67 1.58
N VAL A 219 -22.29 20.24 2.42
CA VAL A 219 -23.73 20.22 2.07
C VAL A 219 -24.32 21.64 2.02
N ASP A 220 -24.01 22.50 3.01
CA ASP A 220 -24.48 23.91 2.99
C ASP A 220 -23.98 24.68 1.76
N ARG A 221 -22.77 24.34 1.26
CA ARG A 221 -22.23 24.92 0.03
C ARG A 221 -22.89 24.39 -1.23
N ILE A 222 -23.31 23.12 -1.25
CA ILE A 222 -24.01 22.52 -2.40
C ILE A 222 -25.43 23.06 -2.48
N VAL A 223 -26.13 23.21 -1.33
CA VAL A 223 -27.49 23.77 -1.27
C VAL A 223 -27.47 25.27 -1.61
N GLY A 224 -26.55 26.06 -1.04
CA GLY A 224 -26.42 27.48 -1.39
C GLY A 224 -25.92 27.75 -2.83
N ALA A 225 -25.13 26.84 -3.42
CA ALA A 225 -24.70 26.94 -4.82
C ALA A 225 -25.83 26.55 -5.80
N ALA A 226 -26.74 25.66 -5.40
CA ALA A 226 -27.94 25.33 -6.16
C ALA A 226 -28.99 26.46 -6.13
N GLU A 227 -29.18 27.10 -4.97
CA GLU A 227 -30.12 28.24 -4.83
C GLU A 227 -29.66 29.51 -5.55
N SER A 228 -28.34 29.71 -5.72
CA SER A 228 -27.77 30.90 -6.38
C SER A 228 -27.52 30.73 -7.89
N GLY A 229 -27.94 29.62 -8.50
CA GLY A 229 -27.81 29.35 -9.94
C GLY A 229 -26.35 29.29 -10.44
N ARG A 230 -25.38 29.20 -9.53
CA ARG A 230 -23.95 29.13 -9.84
C ARG A 230 -23.39 27.85 -9.27
N PHE A 231 -23.57 26.76 -10.01
CA PHE A 231 -22.85 25.52 -9.78
C PHE A 231 -21.36 25.74 -10.13
N SER A 232 -20.64 26.47 -9.29
CA SER A 232 -19.18 26.56 -9.38
C SER A 232 -18.60 25.33 -8.71
N VAL A 233 -18.38 24.27 -9.50
CA VAL A 233 -17.58 23.14 -9.07
C VAL A 233 -16.15 23.65 -8.92
N ASN A 234 -15.80 24.14 -7.74
CA ASN A 234 -14.41 24.35 -7.35
C ASN A 234 -13.77 22.98 -7.12
N VAL A 235 -13.52 22.24 -8.22
CA VAL A 235 -12.55 21.16 -8.21
C VAL A 235 -11.21 21.84 -7.92
N ARG A 236 -10.54 21.45 -6.84
CA ARG A 236 -9.16 21.83 -6.58
C ARG A 236 -8.24 21.10 -7.58
N LEU A 237 -8.35 21.45 -8.86
CA LEU A 237 -7.56 21.00 -10.01
C LEU A 237 -6.11 21.54 -10.00
N PHE A 238 -5.59 21.95 -8.83
CA PHE A 238 -4.37 22.75 -8.71
C PHE A 238 -3.45 22.33 -7.56
N ALA A 239 -3.56 21.09 -7.09
CA ALA A 239 -2.65 20.54 -6.09
C ALA A 239 -1.32 20.10 -6.71
N ASP A 240 -1.30 19.77 -8.00
CA ASP A 240 -0.10 19.27 -8.68
C ASP A 240 0.59 20.37 -9.51
N ALA A 241 1.92 20.46 -9.41
CA ALA A 241 2.73 21.43 -10.15
C ALA A 241 2.79 21.10 -11.65
N ARG A 242 2.51 19.84 -12.04
CA ARG A 242 2.39 19.42 -13.45
C ARG A 242 1.15 20.01 -14.13
N ASP A 243 0.01 20.03 -13.46
CA ASP A 243 -1.26 20.51 -14.03
C ASP A 243 -1.22 22.01 -14.37
N ARG A 244 -0.54 22.83 -13.55
CA ARG A 244 -0.37 24.27 -13.81
C ARG A 244 0.44 24.55 -15.08
N ARG A 245 1.48 23.75 -15.34
CA ARG A 245 2.32 23.89 -16.54
C ARG A 245 1.58 23.48 -17.80
N HIS A 246 0.80 22.40 -17.73
CA HIS A 246 -0.06 21.96 -18.83
C HIS A 246 -1.12 23.01 -19.17
N MET A 247 -1.81 23.56 -18.16
CA MET A 247 -2.87 24.54 -18.40
C MET A 247 -2.36 25.88 -18.90
N THR A 248 -1.20 26.34 -18.42
CA THR A 248 -0.53 27.53 -18.97
C THR A 248 -0.04 27.30 -20.39
N GLY A 249 0.44 26.10 -20.74
CA GLY A 249 0.76 25.70 -22.12
C GLY A 249 -0.44 25.80 -23.05
N LEU A 250 -1.57 25.17 -22.67
CA LEU A 250 -2.81 25.19 -23.44
C LEU A 250 -3.36 26.61 -23.65
N LEU A 251 -3.29 27.48 -22.63
CA LEU A 251 -3.73 28.88 -22.75
C LEU A 251 -2.84 29.67 -23.73
N HIS A 252 -1.52 29.52 -23.65
CA HIS A 252 -0.61 30.16 -24.60
C HIS A 252 -0.84 29.66 -26.03
N GLN A 253 -1.09 28.37 -26.19
CA GLN A 253 -1.37 27.75 -27.48
C GLN A 253 -2.69 28.25 -28.08
N ALA A 254 -3.75 28.36 -27.27
CA ALA A 254 -5.03 28.91 -27.69
C ALA A 254 -4.89 30.38 -28.13
N LEU A 255 -4.19 31.20 -27.34
CA LEU A 255 -3.95 32.61 -27.67
C LEU A 255 -3.17 32.76 -28.99
N LEU A 256 -2.10 31.97 -29.18
CA LEU A 256 -1.31 31.99 -30.41
C LEU A 256 -2.14 31.55 -31.63
N THR A 257 -3.02 30.56 -31.46
CA THR A 257 -3.90 30.09 -32.53
C THR A 257 -4.88 31.17 -32.95
N VAL A 258 -5.53 31.84 -31.99
CA VAL A 258 -6.45 32.96 -32.26
C VAL A 258 -5.73 34.12 -32.95
N LEU A 259 -4.52 34.47 -32.50
CA LEU A 259 -3.75 35.57 -33.07
C LEU A 259 -3.26 35.24 -34.49
N ALA A 260 -2.80 34.02 -34.73
CA ALA A 260 -2.40 33.55 -36.06
C ALA A 260 -3.58 33.55 -37.04
N ALA A 261 -4.74 33.04 -36.61
CA ALA A 261 -5.95 32.99 -37.43
C ALA A 261 -6.48 34.40 -37.75
N THR A 262 -6.55 35.28 -36.75
CA THR A 262 -7.01 36.66 -36.93
C THR A 262 -6.07 37.44 -37.84
N ALA A 263 -4.75 37.31 -37.65
CA ALA A 263 -3.76 37.92 -38.53
C ALA A 263 -3.88 37.39 -39.97
N GLY A 264 -4.09 36.09 -40.15
CA GLY A 264 -4.27 35.48 -41.46
C GLY A 264 -5.53 35.97 -42.18
N ILE A 265 -6.67 36.01 -41.48
CA ILE A 265 -7.93 36.53 -42.02
C ILE A 265 -7.78 38.01 -42.40
N MET A 266 -7.21 38.83 -41.51
CA MET A 266 -6.96 40.24 -41.78
C MET A 266 -6.00 40.45 -42.95
N ALA A 267 -4.98 39.60 -43.10
CA ALA A 267 -4.05 39.67 -44.22
C ALA A 267 -4.78 39.43 -45.55
N VAL A 268 -5.61 38.40 -45.63
CA VAL A 268 -6.40 38.08 -46.82
C VAL A 268 -7.38 39.21 -47.16
N LEU A 269 -8.10 39.73 -46.18
CA LEU A 269 -9.05 40.85 -46.38
C LEU A 269 -8.35 42.13 -46.86
N LEU A 270 -7.14 42.41 -46.38
CA LEU A 270 -6.37 43.58 -46.79
C LEU A 270 -5.74 43.42 -48.19
N LEU A 271 -5.39 42.19 -48.58
CA LEU A 271 -4.86 41.89 -49.91
C LEU A 271 -5.93 41.99 -51.00
N ASP A 272 -7.17 41.62 -50.68
CA ASP A 272 -8.33 41.72 -51.58
C ASP A 272 -8.86 43.17 -51.73
N SER A 273 -8.45 44.06 -50.83
CA SER A 273 -8.87 45.47 -50.84
C SER A 273 -8.06 46.31 -51.81
N GLU A 274 -8.68 46.75 -52.91
CA GLU A 274 -8.10 47.73 -53.85
C GLU A 274 -8.15 49.19 -53.32
N ARG A 275 -8.61 49.39 -52.08
CA ARG A 275 -8.71 50.71 -51.44
C ARG A 275 -7.38 51.06 -50.75
N GLY A 276 -7.14 52.36 -50.55
CA GLY A 276 -6.04 52.87 -49.73
C GLY A 276 -4.95 53.63 -50.51
N PRO A 277 -4.03 54.33 -49.80
CA PRO A 277 -2.98 55.12 -50.41
C PRO A 277 -2.02 54.26 -51.24
N ARG A 278 -1.64 54.71 -52.44
CA ARG A 278 -0.64 54.01 -53.27
C ARG A 278 0.76 54.31 -52.72
N VAL A 279 1.52 53.24 -52.44
CA VAL A 279 2.91 53.34 -51.99
C VAL A 279 3.86 53.15 -53.18
N THR A 280 3.49 52.28 -54.12
CA THR A 280 4.15 52.09 -55.41
C THR A 280 3.12 52.15 -56.54
N PRO A 281 3.52 52.21 -57.82
CA PRO A 281 2.58 52.23 -58.95
C PRO A 281 1.63 51.02 -58.99
N THR A 282 2.02 49.90 -58.36
CA THR A 282 1.32 48.62 -58.41
C THR A 282 0.84 48.11 -57.05
N VAL A 283 1.24 48.71 -55.92
CA VAL A 283 0.92 48.21 -54.56
C VAL A 283 0.36 49.32 -53.68
N THR A 284 -0.78 49.03 -53.04
CA THR A 284 -1.40 49.90 -52.02
C THR A 284 -0.79 49.69 -50.64
N LEU A 285 -0.92 50.68 -49.75
CA LEU A 285 -0.49 50.57 -48.36
C LEU A 285 -1.17 49.41 -47.63
N TYR A 286 -2.44 49.13 -47.96
CA TYR A 286 -3.18 48.01 -47.38
C TYR A 286 -2.64 46.67 -47.86
N GLN A 287 -2.30 46.53 -49.14
CA GLN A 287 -1.63 45.33 -49.65
C GLN A 287 -0.26 45.13 -49.00
N LEU A 288 0.52 46.20 -48.81
CA LEU A 288 1.81 46.13 -48.11
C LEU A 288 1.64 45.61 -46.67
N ILE A 289 0.67 46.13 -45.93
CA ILE A 289 0.36 45.66 -44.57
C ILE A 289 -0.14 44.22 -44.60
N GLY A 290 -1.00 43.87 -45.57
CA GLY A 290 -1.52 42.52 -45.78
C GLY A 290 -0.43 41.49 -45.99
N TYR A 291 0.55 41.76 -46.87
CA TYR A 291 1.69 40.86 -47.08
C TYR A 291 2.53 40.65 -45.81
N ASN A 292 2.80 41.72 -45.06
CA ASN A 292 3.53 41.61 -43.80
C ASN A 292 2.76 40.79 -42.76
N LEU A 293 1.44 41.01 -42.67
CA LEU A 293 0.58 40.30 -41.72
C LEU A 293 0.44 38.81 -42.09
N LEU A 294 0.47 38.48 -43.38
CA LEU A 294 0.49 37.11 -43.88
C LEU A 294 1.77 36.38 -43.44
N VAL A 295 2.93 37.04 -43.56
CA VAL A 295 4.22 36.49 -43.09
C VAL A 295 4.17 36.24 -41.58
N VAL A 296 3.66 37.20 -40.80
CA VAL A 296 3.51 37.05 -39.35
C VAL A 296 2.59 35.87 -39.01
N SER A 297 1.43 35.77 -39.68
CA SER A 297 0.49 34.65 -39.49
C SER A 297 1.14 33.30 -39.80
N ALA A 298 1.89 33.20 -40.90
CA ALA A 298 2.59 31.97 -41.29
C ALA A 298 3.66 31.55 -40.27
N VAL A 299 4.44 32.49 -39.74
CA VAL A 299 5.45 32.22 -38.69
C VAL A 299 4.79 31.72 -37.41
N LEU A 300 3.68 32.34 -37.00
CA LEU A 300 2.94 31.92 -35.81
C LEU A 300 2.32 30.53 -35.97
N ALA A 301 1.73 30.25 -37.14
CA ALA A 301 1.18 28.93 -37.46
C ALA A 301 2.27 27.84 -37.46
N LEU A 302 3.46 28.14 -38.01
CA LEU A 302 4.59 27.22 -37.98
C LEU A 302 5.07 26.95 -36.56
N ARG A 303 5.18 27.98 -35.72
CA ARG A 303 5.56 27.85 -34.31
C ARG A 303 4.56 26.98 -33.53
N LEU A 304 3.26 27.14 -33.81
CA LEU A 304 2.19 26.32 -33.24
C LEU A 304 2.36 24.83 -33.63
N LEU A 305 2.61 24.55 -34.92
CA LEU A 305 2.83 23.19 -35.39
C LEU A 305 4.04 22.54 -34.69
N VAL A 306 5.16 23.26 -34.59
CA VAL A 306 6.36 22.77 -33.90
C VAL A 306 6.09 22.47 -32.41
N ALA A 307 5.30 23.30 -31.73
CA ALA A 307 4.92 23.07 -30.34
C ALA A 307 4.11 21.77 -30.18
N ILE A 308 3.08 21.57 -31.01
CA ILE A 308 2.24 20.36 -30.99
C ILE A 308 3.05 19.09 -31.25
N PHE A 309 3.98 19.12 -32.21
CA PHE A 309 4.80 17.95 -32.53
C PHE A 309 5.88 17.65 -31.49
N ARG A 310 6.33 18.64 -30.69
CA ARG A 310 7.27 18.40 -29.58
C ARG A 310 6.57 17.78 -28.38
N GLU A 311 5.39 18.27 -28.01
CA GLU A 311 4.63 17.72 -26.88
C GLU A 311 4.27 16.25 -27.11
N ARG A 312 3.82 15.87 -28.32
CA ARG A 312 3.53 14.48 -28.68
C ARG A 312 4.73 13.52 -28.71
N ARG A 313 5.96 14.04 -28.61
CA ARG A 313 7.19 13.25 -28.63
C ARG A 313 7.74 12.97 -27.23
N GLU A 314 7.25 13.71 -26.24
CA GLU A 314 7.63 13.60 -24.82
C GLU A 314 6.61 12.79 -24.01
N GLU A 315 5.45 12.46 -24.60
CA GLU A 315 4.46 11.47 -24.14
C GLU A 315 4.76 10.07 -24.68
#